data_AF-A0A1J3FIK9-F1
#
_entry.id   AF-A0A1J3FIK9-F1
#
_cell.length_a   1.000
_cell.length_b   1.000
_cell.length_c   1.000
_cell.angle_alpha   90.00
_cell.angle_beta   90.00
_cell.angle_gamma   90.00
#
_symmetry.space_group_name_H-M   'P 1'
#
loop_
_entity.id
_entity.type
_entity.pdbx_description
1 polymer ?
#
loop_
_entity_poly.entity_id
_entity_poly.type
_entity_poly.pdbx_seq_one_letter_code
_entity_poly.pdbx_strand_id
1 'polypeptide(L)'
;MGKRSRMREAIPEAIWVEIHARLPLRSIARFKTVCKRWKSAIESCYFRRLFVSLHRNSSSSWSLMFDRSFDYPITEAIGFHGCRRWDLPKIPSSYIVHFKPYPNLPASKIRSVASFNGLVLLEYVVVGTVSPGHPPTYLIVCNPVLRQWVEIPPLRENSTGVRPIGLVTRAEEDGGVVSSFKVVMTCKMDRPGDKSVYVYSSETGLWTFKRLLLLNKPVFSPAKNHSGMLYRWKKDPYGTGPGVVLAHDFYGPEDDDQWRVIPLPLPLPYNEDVRRCLTTSRGDLIYMEVLSHVLKVWRLKDNNYSGGECWHLSREEINMASVGFDVDCFPLGANPFDSHIVYLWSLQHKSLVFGDLRSRKFIVHQESENPSSCEEGCCVVNTLGSKLYAQCYFDATSVPMLSQFVLPQWMGPVPRPPN
;
A
#
# COMPACT_ATOMS: atom_id res chain seq x y z
N MET A 1 -16.61 -59.24 1.47
CA MET A 1 -15.23 -58.76 1.70
C MET A 1 -15.21 -57.24 1.56
N GLY A 2 -14.88 -56.38 2.51
CA GLY A 2 -14.87 -56.45 3.97
C GLY A 2 -15.20 -55.02 4.43
N LYS A 3 -16.14 -54.88 5.38
CA LYS A 3 -16.38 -53.61 6.07
C LYS A 3 -15.06 -53.21 6.73
N ARG A 4 -14.42 -52.13 6.26
CA ARG A 4 -13.40 -51.44 7.07
C ARG A 4 -14.12 -50.70 8.20
N SER A 5 -14.58 -51.43 9.20
CA SER A 5 -14.66 -50.89 10.55
C SER A 5 -13.22 -50.74 11.04
N ARG A 6 -12.64 -49.55 10.83
CA ARG A 6 -11.55 -49.09 11.67
C ARG A 6 -12.07 -47.85 12.37
N MET A 7 -12.33 -48.03 13.65
CA MET A 7 -12.32 -46.99 14.67
C MET A 7 -11.04 -46.17 14.44
N ARG A 8 -11.12 -45.13 13.60
CA ARG A 8 -10.11 -44.07 13.62
C ARG A 8 -10.49 -43.29 14.85
N GLU A 9 -9.69 -43.36 15.90
CA GLU A 9 -9.69 -42.30 16.91
C GLU A 9 -9.60 -40.99 16.14
N ALA A 10 -10.74 -40.30 16.04
CA ALA A 10 -10.80 -39.06 15.31
C ALA A 10 -9.93 -38.09 16.12
N ILE A 11 -8.82 -37.63 15.52
CA ILE A 11 -7.96 -36.63 16.13
C ILE A 11 -8.89 -35.50 16.64
N PRO A 12 -8.87 -35.19 17.95
CA PRO A 12 -9.70 -34.15 18.53
C PRO A 12 -9.59 -32.85 17.75
N GLU A 13 -10.68 -32.10 17.66
CA GLU A 13 -10.74 -30.89 16.84
C GLU A 13 -9.67 -29.87 17.20
N ALA A 14 -9.45 -29.70 18.50
CA ALA A 14 -8.39 -28.85 19.03
C ALA A 14 -7.00 -29.23 18.49
N ILE A 15 -6.68 -30.52 18.37
CA ILE A 15 -5.35 -30.97 17.96
C ILE A 15 -5.09 -30.66 16.49
N TRP A 16 -6.03 -30.98 15.60
CA TRP A 16 -5.81 -30.67 14.18
C TRP A 16 -5.88 -29.16 13.89
N VAL A 17 -6.68 -28.39 14.65
CA VAL A 17 -6.70 -26.92 14.56
C VAL A 17 -5.33 -26.35 14.91
N GLU A 18 -4.71 -26.79 15.99
CA GLU A 18 -3.34 -26.41 16.37
C GLU A 18 -2.33 -26.79 15.28
N ILE A 19 -2.43 -28.00 14.70
CA ILE A 19 -1.54 -28.43 13.61
C ILE A 19 -1.70 -27.51 12.39
N HIS A 20 -2.93 -27.27 11.94
CA HIS A 20 -3.18 -26.43 10.77
C HIS A 20 -2.78 -24.97 10.99
N ALA A 21 -2.94 -24.44 12.21
CA ALA A 21 -2.59 -23.06 12.52
C ALA A 21 -1.08 -22.78 12.49
N ARG A 22 -0.22 -23.81 12.43
CA ARG A 22 1.24 -23.69 12.24
C ARG A 22 1.69 -23.77 10.78
N LEU A 23 0.78 -24.14 9.88
CA LEU A 23 1.09 -24.32 8.47
C LEU A 23 0.93 -22.99 7.71
N PRO A 24 1.67 -22.77 6.61
CA PRO A 24 1.54 -21.55 5.83
C PRO A 24 0.11 -21.32 5.31
N LEU A 25 -0.29 -20.04 5.15
CA LEU A 25 -1.62 -19.66 4.68
C LEU A 25 -1.99 -20.28 3.32
N ARG A 26 -1.01 -20.49 2.45
CA ARG A 26 -1.21 -21.16 1.17
C ARG A 26 -1.70 -22.61 1.34
N SER A 27 -1.19 -23.33 2.33
CA SER A 27 -1.64 -24.69 2.68
C SER A 27 -3.01 -24.65 3.34
N ILE A 28 -3.22 -23.73 4.29
CA ILE A 28 -4.51 -23.51 4.96
C ILE A 28 -5.62 -23.21 3.95
N ALA A 29 -5.35 -22.38 2.94
CA ALA A 29 -6.31 -22.06 1.88
C ALA A 29 -6.78 -23.31 1.11
N ARG A 30 -5.91 -24.30 0.91
CA ARG A 30 -6.27 -25.60 0.30
C ARG A 30 -7.08 -26.47 1.27
N PHE A 31 -6.81 -26.42 2.56
CA PHE A 31 -7.57 -27.19 3.56
C PHE A 31 -9.03 -26.76 3.67
N LYS A 32 -9.35 -25.50 3.34
CA LYS A 32 -10.75 -25.04 3.22
C LYS A 32 -11.55 -25.80 2.17
N THR A 33 -10.92 -26.45 1.19
CA THR A 33 -11.61 -27.22 0.14
C THR A 33 -11.76 -28.70 0.46
N VAL A 34 -11.21 -29.18 1.58
CA VAL A 34 -11.25 -30.61 1.95
C VAL A 34 -12.63 -31.04 2.44
N CYS A 35 -13.21 -30.33 3.40
CA CYS A 35 -14.56 -30.59 3.90
C CYS A 35 -15.18 -29.34 4.57
N LYS A 36 -16.52 -29.33 4.71
CA LYS A 36 -17.26 -28.22 5.33
C LYS A 36 -16.82 -27.95 6.78
N ARG A 37 -16.49 -29.00 7.54
CA ARG A 37 -16.01 -28.88 8.93
C ARG A 37 -14.68 -28.13 9.00
N TRP A 38 -13.73 -28.50 8.16
CA TRP A 38 -12.41 -27.83 8.10
C TRP A 38 -12.55 -26.38 7.67
N LYS A 39 -13.35 -26.13 6.63
CA LYS A 39 -13.67 -24.76 6.20
C LYS A 39 -14.21 -23.93 7.36
N SER A 40 -15.23 -24.42 8.06
CA SER A 40 -15.87 -23.70 9.16
C SER A 40 -14.92 -23.42 10.33
N ALA A 41 -14.07 -24.38 10.72
CA ALA A 41 -13.12 -24.15 11.80
C ALA A 41 -12.01 -23.16 11.39
N ILE A 42 -11.46 -23.28 10.18
CA ILE A 42 -10.41 -22.37 9.67
C ILE A 42 -10.95 -20.95 9.52
N GLU A 43 -12.23 -20.80 9.16
CA GLU A 43 -12.88 -19.50 9.03
C GLU A 43 -13.33 -18.91 10.38
N SER A 44 -13.23 -19.65 11.48
CA SER A 44 -13.59 -19.17 12.82
C SER A 44 -12.63 -18.11 13.37
N CYS A 45 -13.13 -17.20 14.21
CA CYS A 45 -12.30 -16.19 14.89
C CYS A 45 -11.20 -16.83 15.76
N TYR A 46 -11.50 -17.97 16.40
CA TYR A 46 -10.53 -18.70 17.23
C TYR A 46 -9.31 -19.13 16.40
N PHE A 47 -9.54 -19.78 15.25
CA PHE A 47 -8.44 -20.22 14.38
C PHE A 47 -7.59 -19.04 13.90
N ARG A 48 -8.24 -17.93 13.51
CA ARG A 48 -7.53 -16.72 13.05
C ARG A 48 -6.65 -16.14 14.15
N ARG A 49 -7.18 -15.96 15.36
CA ARG A 49 -6.42 -15.45 16.51
C ARG A 49 -5.25 -16.38 16.86
N LEU A 50 -5.48 -17.69 16.83
CA LEU A 50 -4.43 -18.69 17.06
C LEU A 50 -3.33 -18.60 16.01
N PHE A 51 -3.70 -18.57 14.72
CA PHE A 51 -2.75 -18.43 13.62
C PHE A 51 -1.93 -17.14 13.73
N VAL A 52 -2.58 -16.00 13.95
CA VAL A 52 -1.92 -14.70 14.12
C VAL A 52 -0.94 -14.73 15.30
N SER A 53 -1.33 -15.34 16.42
CA SER A 53 -0.47 -15.51 17.59
C SER A 53 0.77 -16.36 17.28
N LEU A 54 0.60 -17.53 16.68
CA LEU A 54 1.69 -18.45 16.33
C LEU A 54 2.66 -17.86 15.30
N HIS A 55 2.16 -17.01 14.40
CA HIS A 55 2.94 -16.39 13.34
C HIS A 55 3.31 -14.92 13.62
N ARG A 56 3.21 -14.45 14.86
CA ARG A 56 3.49 -13.04 15.23
C ARG A 56 4.92 -12.61 14.85
N ASN A 57 5.87 -13.52 14.99
CA ASN A 57 7.29 -13.26 14.70
C ASN A 57 7.71 -13.64 13.27
N SER A 58 6.79 -14.19 12.46
CA SER A 58 7.09 -14.46 11.05
C SER A 58 7.25 -13.14 10.28
N SER A 59 8.26 -13.06 9.42
CA SER A 59 8.39 -11.99 8.43
C SER A 59 7.13 -11.91 7.56
N SER A 60 6.87 -10.77 6.91
CA SER A 60 5.81 -10.65 5.89
C SER A 60 6.42 -10.31 4.54
N SER A 61 5.80 -10.77 3.46
CA SER A 61 6.12 -10.29 2.11
C SER A 61 5.43 -8.95 1.89
N TRP A 62 6.16 -7.99 1.32
CA TRP A 62 5.65 -6.66 1.03
C TRP A 62 6.52 -5.97 -0.03
N SER A 63 6.02 -4.90 -0.62
CA SER A 63 6.72 -4.19 -1.68
C SER A 63 6.50 -2.68 -1.65
N LEU A 64 7.45 -1.94 -2.20
CA LEU A 64 7.27 -0.56 -2.65
C LEU A 64 7.00 -0.56 -4.16
N MET A 65 5.80 -0.16 -4.56
CA MET A 65 5.39 -0.02 -5.96
C MET A 65 5.59 1.41 -6.45
N PHE A 66 6.03 1.54 -7.70
CA PHE A 66 6.04 2.83 -8.38
C PHE A 66 4.63 3.37 -8.56
N ASP A 67 4.52 4.69 -8.58
CA ASP A 67 3.27 5.38 -8.81
C ASP A 67 2.81 5.24 -10.28
N ARG A 68 1.51 5.41 -10.49
CA ARG A 68 0.78 5.39 -11.76
C ARG A 68 1.22 6.49 -12.74
N SER A 69 2.02 7.46 -12.31
CA SER A 69 2.56 8.56 -13.12
C SER A 69 3.54 8.09 -14.19
N PHE A 70 4.08 6.88 -14.04
CA PHE A 70 4.84 6.17 -15.06
C PHE A 70 3.85 5.36 -15.89
N ASP A 71 3.71 5.66 -17.19
CA ASP A 71 2.83 4.95 -18.14
C ASP A 71 3.24 3.47 -18.40
N TYR A 72 3.97 2.90 -17.44
CA TYR A 72 4.58 1.59 -17.41
C TYR A 72 3.64 0.58 -16.74
N PRO A 73 3.81 -0.72 -17.06
CA PRO A 73 3.15 -1.80 -16.32
C PRO A 73 3.54 -1.77 -14.83
N ILE A 74 2.75 -2.48 -14.01
CA ILE A 74 3.00 -2.65 -12.56
C ILE A 74 4.47 -3.03 -12.33
N THR A 75 5.18 -2.17 -11.62
CA THR A 75 6.60 -2.33 -11.30
C THR A 75 6.84 -1.99 -9.84
N GLU A 76 7.69 -2.79 -9.20
CA GLU A 76 8.12 -2.57 -7.82
C GLU A 76 9.51 -1.94 -7.83
N ALA A 77 9.72 -0.93 -6.97
CA ALA A 77 11.04 -0.43 -6.63
C ALA A 77 11.80 -1.45 -5.79
N ILE A 78 11.10 -2.04 -4.82
CA ILE A 78 11.63 -3.03 -3.89
C ILE A 78 10.54 -4.06 -3.61
N GLY A 79 10.85 -5.35 -3.71
CA GLY A 79 9.94 -6.44 -3.39
C GLY A 79 10.57 -7.44 -2.44
N PHE A 80 9.97 -7.64 -1.26
CA PHE A 80 10.39 -8.63 -0.27
C PHE A 80 9.53 -9.90 -0.39
N HIS A 81 10.18 -11.06 -0.43
CA HIS A 81 9.53 -12.37 -0.54
C HIS A 81 10.19 -13.44 0.35
N GLY A 82 9.71 -14.68 0.28
CA GLY A 82 10.23 -15.78 1.10
C GLY A 82 9.67 -15.81 2.53
N CYS A 83 8.53 -15.14 2.74
CA CYS A 83 7.80 -15.17 4.00
C CYS A 83 7.26 -16.59 4.31
N ARG A 84 7.70 -17.20 5.44
CA ARG A 84 7.19 -18.51 5.90
C ARG A 84 5.70 -18.51 6.20
N ARG A 85 5.14 -17.40 6.70
CA ARG A 85 3.70 -17.28 7.02
C ARG A 85 2.83 -17.55 5.80
N TRP A 86 3.23 -17.03 4.65
CA TRP A 86 2.46 -17.11 3.42
C TRP A 86 2.92 -18.24 2.48
N ASP A 87 4.17 -18.69 2.59
CA ASP A 87 4.80 -19.62 1.63
C ASP A 87 4.65 -19.13 0.18
N LEU A 88 4.97 -17.85 0.00
CA LEU A 88 4.97 -17.18 -1.30
C LEU A 88 6.42 -17.06 -1.80
N PRO A 89 6.81 -17.84 -2.82
CA PRO A 89 8.20 -17.87 -3.30
C PRO A 89 8.57 -16.64 -4.14
N LYS A 90 7.58 -15.84 -4.58
CA LYS A 90 7.79 -14.70 -5.47
C LYS A 90 7.44 -13.38 -4.78
N ILE A 91 7.92 -12.28 -5.37
CA ILE A 91 7.56 -10.93 -4.96
C ILE A 91 6.05 -10.66 -5.12
N PRO A 92 5.46 -9.83 -4.24
CA PRO A 92 4.02 -9.53 -4.26
C PRO A 92 3.45 -9.07 -5.62
N SER A 93 4.14 -8.24 -6.40
CA SER A 93 3.68 -7.79 -7.73
C SER A 93 3.48 -8.92 -8.73
N SER A 94 4.25 -10.00 -8.63
CA SER A 94 4.14 -11.13 -9.57
C SER A 94 2.76 -11.79 -9.53
N TYR A 95 2.07 -11.71 -8.38
CA TYR A 95 0.71 -12.20 -8.22
C TYR A 95 -0.33 -11.27 -8.85
N ILE A 96 0.03 -10.02 -9.11
CA ILE A 96 -0.82 -9.01 -9.77
C ILE A 96 -0.58 -9.02 -11.27
N VAL A 97 0.67 -9.12 -11.75
CA VAL A 97 0.98 -9.10 -13.20
C VAL A 97 0.33 -10.27 -13.95
N HIS A 98 0.19 -11.43 -13.29
CA HIS A 98 -0.49 -12.60 -13.85
C HIS A 98 -2.01 -12.59 -13.66
N PHE A 99 -2.56 -11.52 -13.08
CA PHE A 99 -3.99 -11.35 -12.90
C PHE A 99 -4.65 -11.00 -14.24
N LYS A 100 -5.45 -11.92 -14.79
CA LYS A 100 -6.22 -11.72 -16.02
C LYS A 100 -7.72 -11.85 -15.72
N PRO A 101 -8.37 -10.77 -15.24
CA PRO A 101 -9.80 -10.80 -14.93
C PRO A 101 -10.65 -11.02 -16.19
N TYR A 102 -10.15 -10.56 -17.34
CA TYR A 102 -10.82 -10.68 -18.63
C TYR A 102 -9.89 -11.37 -19.65
N PRO A 103 -9.81 -12.71 -19.64
CA PRO A 103 -8.92 -13.44 -20.54
C PRO A 103 -9.22 -13.23 -22.03
N ASN A 104 -10.45 -12.82 -22.35
CA ASN A 104 -10.94 -12.64 -23.72
C ASN A 104 -10.81 -11.19 -24.23
N LEU A 105 -10.36 -10.24 -23.41
CA LEU A 105 -10.16 -8.87 -23.86
C LEU A 105 -8.81 -8.72 -24.60
N PRO A 106 -8.70 -7.75 -25.55
CA PRO A 106 -7.44 -7.45 -26.23
C PRO A 106 -6.34 -7.04 -25.25
N ALA A 107 -5.12 -6.88 -25.77
CA ALA A 107 -3.96 -6.42 -24.99
C ALA A 107 -4.33 -5.23 -24.10
N SER A 108 -4.19 -5.42 -22.80
CA SER A 108 -4.58 -4.44 -21.79
C SER A 108 -3.38 -3.97 -20.99
N LYS A 109 -3.35 -2.70 -20.65
CA LYS A 109 -2.44 -2.20 -19.61
C LYS A 109 -3.14 -2.30 -18.26
N ILE A 110 -2.50 -2.98 -17.31
CA ILE A 110 -2.94 -3.02 -15.91
C ILE A 110 -2.07 -2.04 -15.13
N ARG A 111 -2.71 -1.10 -14.42
CA ARG A 111 -2.03 -0.16 -13.54
C ARG A 111 -2.48 -0.38 -12.09
N SER A 112 -1.54 -0.33 -11.16
CA SER A 112 -1.85 -0.30 -9.73
C SER A 112 -2.23 1.13 -9.33
N VAL A 113 -3.37 1.29 -8.66
CA VAL A 113 -3.87 2.59 -8.21
C VAL A 113 -3.52 2.84 -6.76
N ALA A 114 -3.85 1.88 -5.90
CA ALA A 114 -3.68 1.96 -4.46
C ALA A 114 -3.72 0.53 -3.89
N SER A 115 -3.07 0.35 -2.74
CA SER A 115 -3.12 -0.91 -1.99
C SER A 115 -3.36 -0.67 -0.51
N PHE A 116 -4.20 -1.49 0.12
CA PHE A 116 -4.47 -1.40 1.54
C PHE A 116 -4.98 -2.73 2.11
N ASN A 117 -4.46 -3.14 3.27
CA ASN A 117 -4.79 -4.41 3.95
C ASN A 117 -4.77 -5.65 3.03
N GLY A 118 -3.80 -5.71 2.11
CA GLY A 118 -3.65 -6.81 1.14
C GLY A 118 -4.58 -6.74 -0.09
N LEU A 119 -5.54 -5.83 -0.12
CA LEU A 119 -6.33 -5.52 -1.31
C LEU A 119 -5.60 -4.53 -2.21
N VAL A 120 -5.77 -4.67 -3.51
CA VAL A 120 -5.21 -3.77 -4.53
C VAL A 120 -6.30 -3.28 -5.46
N LEU A 121 -6.40 -1.97 -5.61
CA LEU A 121 -7.22 -1.33 -6.63
C LEU A 121 -6.42 -1.27 -7.93
N LEU A 122 -6.96 -1.89 -8.96
CA LEU A 122 -6.39 -1.97 -10.29
C LEU A 122 -7.23 -1.19 -11.29
N GLU A 123 -6.55 -0.52 -12.20
CA GLU A 123 -7.12 0.11 -13.38
C GLU A 123 -6.74 -0.74 -14.60
N TYR A 124 -7.75 -1.28 -15.27
CA TYR A 124 -7.60 -2.12 -16.46
C TYR A 124 -7.97 -1.31 -17.70
N VAL A 125 -6.97 -0.98 -18.52
CA VAL A 125 -7.14 -0.16 -19.72
C VAL A 125 -7.03 -1.04 -20.96
N VAL A 126 -8.11 -1.13 -21.74
CA VAL A 126 -8.11 -1.91 -22.99
C VAL A 126 -7.44 -1.10 -24.10
N VAL A 127 -6.34 -1.61 -24.65
CA VAL A 127 -5.62 -0.95 -25.75
C VAL A 127 -6.14 -1.50 -27.08
N GLY A 128 -6.52 -0.62 -28.01
CA GLY A 128 -6.86 -1.02 -29.39
C GLY A 128 -8.31 -0.81 -29.85
N THR A 129 -9.16 -0.11 -29.09
CA THR A 129 -10.48 0.31 -29.60
C THR A 129 -10.33 1.54 -30.51
N VAL A 130 -10.85 1.44 -31.74
CA VAL A 130 -10.66 2.35 -32.90
C VAL A 130 -11.36 3.71 -32.75
N SER A 131 -11.99 4.00 -31.60
CA SER A 131 -12.65 5.29 -31.39
C SER A 131 -11.64 6.37 -31.02
N PRO A 132 -11.67 7.57 -31.64
CA PRO A 132 -10.94 8.74 -31.15
C PRO A 132 -11.60 9.21 -29.85
N GLY A 133 -11.24 8.55 -28.74
CA GLY A 133 -11.83 8.73 -27.42
C GLY A 133 -11.15 7.84 -26.38
N HIS A 134 -11.23 8.24 -25.10
CA HIS A 134 -10.58 7.54 -24.00
C HIS A 134 -10.90 6.03 -24.01
N PRO A 135 -9.88 5.15 -23.94
CA PRO A 135 -10.10 3.70 -23.97
C PRO A 135 -11.00 3.25 -22.80
N PRO A 136 -11.84 2.21 -23.01
CA PRO A 136 -12.66 1.69 -21.93
C PRO A 136 -11.76 1.23 -20.79
N THR A 137 -12.09 1.71 -19.59
CA THR A 137 -11.30 1.51 -18.38
C THR A 137 -12.19 0.86 -17.34
N TYR A 138 -11.74 -0.28 -16.80
CA TYR A 138 -12.43 -1.01 -15.75
C TYR A 138 -11.67 -0.87 -14.44
N LEU A 139 -12.41 -0.70 -13.35
CA LEU A 139 -11.85 -0.63 -12.00
C LEU A 139 -12.14 -1.92 -11.26
N ILE A 140 -11.11 -2.49 -10.65
CA ILE A 140 -11.20 -3.78 -9.98
C ILE A 140 -10.52 -3.68 -8.64
N VAL A 141 -11.21 -4.09 -7.58
CA VAL A 141 -10.57 -4.37 -6.29
C VAL A 141 -10.27 -5.85 -6.24
N CYS A 142 -9.00 -6.20 -6.09
CA CYS A 142 -8.54 -7.58 -6.12
C CYS A 142 -7.76 -7.96 -4.86
N ASN A 143 -7.86 -9.23 -4.50
CA ASN A 143 -6.92 -9.93 -3.65
C ASN A 143 -6.04 -10.80 -4.55
N PRO A 144 -4.79 -10.38 -4.83
CA PRO A 144 -3.93 -11.08 -5.79
C PRO A 144 -3.45 -12.44 -5.27
N VAL A 145 -3.39 -12.64 -3.95
CA VAL A 145 -2.96 -13.92 -3.35
C VAL A 145 -4.07 -14.96 -3.43
N LEU A 146 -5.29 -14.59 -3.06
CA LEU A 146 -6.46 -15.48 -3.17
C LEU A 146 -7.02 -15.57 -4.59
N ARG A 147 -6.52 -14.76 -5.53
CA ARG A 147 -7.03 -14.65 -6.91
C ARG A 147 -8.53 -14.40 -6.93
N GLN A 148 -8.98 -13.49 -6.07
CA GLN A 148 -10.37 -13.06 -5.99
C GLN A 148 -10.45 -11.60 -6.35
N TRP A 149 -11.56 -11.21 -6.96
CA TRP A 149 -11.77 -9.83 -7.36
C TRP A 149 -13.25 -9.47 -7.40
N VAL A 150 -13.49 -8.17 -7.36
CA VAL A 150 -14.79 -7.53 -7.55
C VAL A 150 -14.58 -6.40 -8.54
N GLU A 151 -15.37 -6.41 -9.61
CA GLU A 151 -15.45 -5.30 -10.54
C GLU A 151 -16.28 -4.18 -9.91
N ILE A 152 -15.77 -2.96 -10.01
CA ILE A 152 -16.45 -1.77 -9.51
C ILE A 152 -17.35 -1.24 -10.62
N PRO A 153 -18.65 -1.05 -10.36
CA PRO A 153 -19.57 -0.57 -11.37
C PRO A 153 -19.12 0.80 -11.89
N PRO A 154 -19.24 1.08 -13.19
CA PRO A 154 -18.95 2.40 -13.73
C PRO A 154 -19.91 3.45 -13.11
N LEU A 155 -19.45 4.70 -13.01
CA LEU A 155 -20.36 5.80 -12.71
C LEU A 155 -21.41 5.90 -13.83
N ARG A 156 -22.68 6.08 -13.44
CA ARG A 156 -23.82 6.12 -14.39
C ARG A 156 -23.76 7.32 -15.34
N GLU A 157 -23.03 8.37 -14.97
CA GLU A 157 -22.91 9.60 -15.73
C GLU A 157 -21.63 9.60 -16.58
N ASN A 158 -21.73 10.10 -17.82
CA ASN A 158 -20.65 10.33 -18.80
C ASN A 158 -19.61 11.35 -18.31
N SER A 159 -18.99 11.04 -17.18
CA SER A 159 -18.07 11.89 -16.45
C SER A 159 -16.67 11.72 -17.01
N THR A 160 -16.45 12.34 -18.17
CA THR A 160 -15.13 12.40 -18.81
C THR A 160 -14.11 13.03 -17.84
N GLY A 161 -13.00 12.34 -17.59
CA GLY A 161 -11.90 12.84 -16.75
C GLY A 161 -11.95 12.49 -15.26
N VAL A 162 -12.85 11.60 -14.82
CA VAL A 162 -12.79 11.01 -13.47
C VAL A 162 -11.61 10.05 -13.35
N ARG A 163 -10.88 10.11 -12.24
CA ARG A 163 -9.76 9.21 -11.93
C ARG A 163 -9.91 8.61 -10.54
N PRO A 164 -9.59 7.32 -10.35
CA PRO A 164 -9.55 6.74 -9.01
C PRO A 164 -8.39 7.36 -8.22
N ILE A 165 -8.66 7.70 -6.97
CA ILE A 165 -7.72 8.38 -6.07
C ILE A 165 -7.17 7.42 -5.01
N GLY A 166 -8.00 6.51 -4.51
CA GLY A 166 -7.60 5.65 -3.39
C GLY A 166 -8.57 4.53 -3.07
N LEU A 167 -8.09 3.64 -2.20
CA LEU A 167 -8.79 2.47 -1.67
C LEU A 167 -8.66 2.49 -0.15
N VAL A 168 -9.76 2.72 0.56
CA VAL A 168 -9.81 2.59 2.02
C VAL A 168 -10.50 1.28 2.38
N THR A 169 -10.08 0.66 3.48
CA THR A 169 -10.66 -0.60 3.94
C THR A 169 -10.93 -0.53 5.44
N ARG A 170 -12.02 -1.14 5.88
CA ARG A 170 -12.30 -1.44 7.28
C ARG A 170 -11.99 -2.91 7.54
N ALA A 171 -11.26 -3.17 8.61
CA ALA A 171 -10.93 -4.53 9.04
C ALA A 171 -11.51 -4.80 10.43
N GLU A 172 -11.88 -6.05 10.68
CA GLU A 172 -12.28 -6.53 12.01
C GLU A 172 -11.11 -6.42 12.99
N GLU A 173 -11.38 -5.95 14.21
CA GLU A 173 -10.39 -5.92 15.30
C GLU A 173 -9.83 -7.34 15.57
N ASP A 174 -10.68 -8.34 15.41
CA ASP A 174 -10.37 -9.75 15.59
C ASP A 174 -9.75 -10.39 14.35
N GLY A 175 -8.43 -10.25 14.23
CA GLY A 175 -7.63 -10.96 13.22
C GLY A 175 -7.46 -10.23 11.89
N GLY A 176 -7.85 -8.95 11.81
CA GLY A 176 -7.48 -8.05 10.71
C GLY A 176 -8.11 -8.40 9.37
N VAL A 177 -9.26 -9.10 9.38
CA VAL A 177 -9.97 -9.45 8.15
C VAL A 177 -10.68 -8.23 7.62
N VAL A 178 -10.44 -7.89 6.36
CA VAL A 178 -11.15 -6.79 5.70
C VAL A 178 -12.64 -7.13 5.61
N SER A 179 -13.48 -6.36 6.29
CA SER A 179 -14.94 -6.51 6.30
C SER A 179 -15.60 -5.69 5.20
N SER A 180 -15.07 -4.50 4.92
CA SER A 180 -15.53 -3.65 3.83
C SER A 180 -14.42 -2.79 3.24
N PHE A 181 -14.67 -2.27 2.04
CA PHE A 181 -13.81 -1.27 1.41
C PHE A 181 -14.63 -0.16 0.77
N LYS A 182 -14.01 1.02 0.64
CA LYS A 182 -14.52 2.10 -0.20
C LYS A 182 -13.50 2.51 -1.26
N VAL A 183 -13.99 2.77 -2.47
CA VAL A 183 -13.18 3.30 -3.58
C VAL A 183 -13.52 4.75 -3.78
N VAL A 184 -12.50 5.61 -3.80
CA VAL A 184 -12.66 7.06 -3.90
C VAL A 184 -12.21 7.53 -5.27
N MET A 185 -13.04 8.29 -5.98
CA MET A 185 -12.75 8.86 -7.29
C MET A 185 -12.94 10.38 -7.32
N THR A 186 -12.16 11.07 -8.16
CA THR A 186 -12.30 12.53 -8.35
C THR A 186 -13.64 12.87 -8.97
N CYS A 187 -14.30 13.94 -8.55
CA CYS A 187 -15.35 14.56 -9.35
C CYS A 187 -14.79 15.72 -10.19
N LYS A 188 -15.26 15.85 -11.43
CA LYS A 188 -15.00 17.03 -12.27
C LYS A 188 -16.20 17.96 -12.11
N MET A 189 -16.08 19.01 -11.29
CA MET A 189 -17.12 20.04 -11.16
C MET A 189 -16.80 21.22 -12.08
N ASP A 190 -17.85 21.84 -12.64
CA ASP A 190 -17.74 23.03 -13.50
C ASP A 190 -17.32 24.30 -12.74
N ARG A 191 -17.42 24.30 -11.40
CA ARG A 191 -17.10 25.48 -10.57
C ARG A 191 -15.71 25.38 -9.93
N PRO A 192 -14.87 26.41 -10.06
CA PRO A 192 -13.58 26.45 -9.38
C PRO A 192 -13.78 26.58 -7.85
N GLY A 193 -13.40 25.54 -7.10
CA GLY A 193 -13.36 25.57 -5.62
C GLY A 193 -14.15 24.46 -4.93
N ASP A 194 -15.13 23.86 -5.62
CA ASP A 194 -15.89 22.73 -5.09
C ASP A 194 -15.27 21.42 -5.60
N LYS A 195 -14.76 20.58 -4.70
CA LYS A 195 -14.08 19.33 -5.07
C LYS A 195 -14.64 18.15 -4.33
N SER A 196 -15.82 17.78 -4.78
CA SER A 196 -16.47 16.54 -4.40
C SER A 196 -15.71 15.32 -4.90
N VAL A 197 -16.01 14.20 -4.27
CA VAL A 197 -15.54 12.87 -4.65
C VAL A 197 -16.72 11.93 -4.78
N TYR A 198 -16.56 10.94 -5.64
CA TYR A 198 -17.45 9.79 -5.68
C TYR A 198 -16.87 8.69 -4.81
N VAL A 199 -17.70 8.12 -3.95
CA VAL A 199 -17.30 7.06 -3.01
C VAL A 199 -18.19 5.84 -3.26
N TYR A 200 -17.58 4.76 -3.75
CA TYR A 200 -18.23 3.45 -3.84
C TYR A 200 -18.04 2.73 -2.51
N SER A 201 -19.09 2.12 -1.97
CA SER A 201 -18.99 1.25 -0.79
C SER A 201 -19.26 -0.21 -1.16
N SER A 202 -18.39 -1.11 -0.71
CA SER A 202 -18.61 -2.56 -0.84
C SER A 202 -19.75 -3.06 0.04
N GLU A 203 -20.21 -2.29 1.03
CA GLU A 203 -21.31 -2.68 1.92
C GLU A 203 -22.67 -2.49 1.26
N THR A 204 -22.80 -1.45 0.42
CA THR A 204 -24.05 -1.11 -0.26
C THR A 204 -24.03 -1.46 -1.74
N GLY A 205 -22.84 -1.59 -2.33
CA GLY A 205 -22.67 -1.75 -3.78
C GLY A 205 -23.00 -0.48 -4.59
N LEU A 206 -23.16 0.67 -3.91
CA LEU A 206 -23.61 1.91 -4.52
C LEU A 206 -22.52 2.99 -4.48
N TRP A 207 -22.58 3.88 -5.48
CA TRP A 207 -21.85 5.13 -5.49
C TRP A 207 -22.61 6.19 -4.70
N THR A 208 -21.87 6.93 -3.88
CA THR A 208 -22.35 8.12 -3.17
C THR A 208 -21.51 9.31 -3.59
N PHE A 209 -22.13 10.48 -3.64
CA PHE A 209 -21.45 11.74 -3.89
C PHE A 209 -21.19 12.43 -2.55
N LYS A 210 -19.93 12.75 -2.26
CA LYS A 210 -19.54 13.47 -1.05
C LYS A 210 -18.92 14.80 -1.43
N ARG A 211 -19.47 15.90 -0.94
CA ARG A 211 -18.94 17.24 -1.20
C ARG A 211 -17.82 17.54 -0.23
N LEU A 212 -16.59 17.52 -0.71
CA LEU A 212 -15.43 17.85 0.10
C LEU A 212 -14.92 19.24 -0.28
N LEU A 213 -14.87 20.14 0.70
CA LEU A 213 -14.41 21.51 0.48
C LEU A 213 -12.88 21.52 0.42
N LEU A 214 -12.31 21.85 -0.75
CA LEU A 214 -10.86 22.00 -0.95
C LEU A 214 -10.55 23.32 -1.65
N LEU A 215 -9.81 24.19 -0.97
CA LEU A 215 -9.25 25.40 -1.57
C LEU A 215 -8.18 25.02 -2.62
N ASN A 216 -8.42 25.29 -3.91
CA ASN A 216 -7.49 25.31 -5.07
C ASN A 216 -6.95 23.98 -5.65
N LYS A 217 -6.60 24.01 -6.97
CA LYS A 217 -6.17 22.91 -7.89
C LYS A 217 -4.89 22.19 -7.44
N PRO A 218 -4.91 20.89 -7.07
CA PRO A 218 -3.69 20.12 -6.87
C PRO A 218 -3.19 19.51 -8.18
N VAL A 219 -1.87 19.49 -8.34
CA VAL A 219 -1.14 18.45 -9.07
C VAL A 219 -1.06 17.26 -8.12
N PHE A 220 -1.62 16.12 -8.53
CA PHE A 220 -1.98 15.04 -7.62
C PHE A 220 -0.89 13.97 -7.48
N SER A 221 -0.54 13.63 -6.24
CA SER A 221 0.22 12.41 -5.90
C SER A 221 -0.70 11.26 -5.47
N PRO A 222 -0.22 9.99 -5.53
CA PRO A 222 -0.98 8.82 -5.12
C PRO A 222 -1.30 8.91 -3.63
N ALA A 223 -2.49 8.47 -3.25
CA ALA A 223 -2.92 8.54 -1.87
C ALA A 223 -2.40 7.35 -1.05
N LYS A 224 -2.05 7.58 0.21
CA LYS A 224 -1.70 6.54 1.19
C LYS A 224 -2.84 6.36 2.17
N ASN A 225 -3.19 5.12 2.47
CA ASN A 225 -4.30 4.80 3.35
C ASN A 225 -3.77 4.29 4.68
N HIS A 226 -4.33 4.78 5.77
CA HIS A 226 -4.05 4.26 7.11
C HIS A 226 -5.24 4.48 8.05
N SER A 227 -5.58 3.48 8.87
CA SER A 227 -6.65 3.53 9.89
C SER A 227 -7.98 4.11 9.40
N GLY A 228 -8.41 3.75 8.18
CA GLY A 228 -9.63 4.28 7.56
C GLY A 228 -9.48 5.67 6.92
N MET A 229 -8.34 6.32 7.11
CA MET A 229 -8.04 7.65 6.60
C MET A 229 -7.23 7.60 5.29
N LEU A 230 -7.62 8.44 4.35
CA LEU A 230 -6.94 8.67 3.07
C LEU A 230 -6.03 9.90 3.20
N TYR A 231 -4.72 9.71 3.04
CA TYR A 231 -3.71 10.78 3.03
C TYR A 231 -3.30 11.11 1.61
N ARG A 232 -3.20 12.41 1.28
CA ARG A 232 -2.77 12.89 -0.02
C ARG A 232 -1.90 14.11 0.10
N TRP A 233 -0.72 14.08 -0.53
CA TRP A 233 0.10 15.27 -0.63
C TRP A 233 -0.43 16.23 -1.71
N LYS A 234 -0.45 17.53 -1.38
CA LYS A 234 -0.81 18.64 -2.25
C LYS A 234 0.38 19.59 -2.33
N LYS A 235 0.95 19.73 -3.52
CA LYS A 235 1.99 20.72 -3.84
C LYS A 235 1.48 22.16 -3.60
N ASP A 236 2.35 23.01 -3.09
CA ASP A 236 2.06 24.44 -2.98
C ASP A 236 1.92 25.06 -4.39
N PRO A 237 0.80 25.70 -4.73
CA PRO A 237 0.60 26.29 -6.05
C PRO A 237 1.61 27.39 -6.41
N TYR A 238 2.20 28.04 -5.41
CA TYR A 238 3.17 29.12 -5.62
C TYR A 238 4.63 28.63 -5.60
N GLY A 239 4.86 27.34 -5.36
CA GLY A 239 6.21 26.75 -5.31
C GLY A 239 7.07 27.25 -4.14
N THR A 240 6.47 27.93 -3.16
CA THR A 240 7.17 28.57 -2.03
C THR A 240 7.51 27.60 -0.90
N GLY A 241 6.97 26.37 -0.95
CA GLY A 241 7.21 25.36 0.08
C GLY A 241 6.81 23.94 -0.32
N PRO A 242 7.00 22.97 0.58
CA PRO A 242 6.74 21.56 0.32
C PRO A 242 5.24 21.24 0.20
N GLY A 243 4.34 22.22 0.38
CA GLY A 243 2.90 22.01 0.34
C GLY A 243 2.33 21.43 1.63
N VAL A 244 1.19 20.76 1.53
CA VAL A 244 0.44 20.23 2.68
C VAL A 244 0.00 18.79 2.43
N VAL A 245 -0.21 18.03 3.51
CA VAL A 245 -0.87 16.73 3.45
C VAL A 245 -2.34 16.91 3.78
N LEU A 246 -3.21 16.32 2.98
CA LEU A 246 -4.66 16.29 3.18
C LEU A 246 -5.03 14.92 3.72
N ALA A 247 -5.80 14.87 4.80
CA ALA A 247 -6.29 13.64 5.39
C ALA A 247 -7.83 13.66 5.49
N HIS A 248 -8.49 12.56 5.14
CA HIS A 248 -9.94 12.42 5.30
C HIS A 248 -10.33 10.99 5.67
N ASP A 249 -11.20 10.86 6.68
CA ASP A 249 -11.73 9.58 7.13
C ASP A 249 -13.05 9.27 6.43
N PHE A 250 -13.01 8.36 5.46
CA PHE A 250 -14.19 7.96 4.69
C PHE A 250 -15.10 6.99 5.46
N TYR A 251 -14.71 6.58 6.65
CA TYR A 251 -15.46 5.72 7.55
C TYR A 251 -15.94 6.44 8.83
N GLY A 252 -15.55 7.72 8.97
CA GLY A 252 -15.98 8.61 10.04
C GLY A 252 -17.42 9.11 9.87
N PRO A 253 -17.82 10.12 10.66
CA PRO A 253 -19.16 10.70 10.60
C PRO A 253 -19.52 11.18 9.18
N GLU A 254 -20.76 10.93 8.75
CA GLU A 254 -21.22 11.32 7.40
C GLU A 254 -21.16 12.84 7.19
N ASP A 255 -21.43 13.63 8.23
CA ASP A 255 -21.42 15.10 8.20
C ASP A 255 -20.00 15.72 8.17
N ASP A 256 -18.94 14.90 8.23
CA ASP A 256 -17.56 15.39 8.05
C ASP A 256 -17.30 15.66 6.56
N ASP A 257 -17.46 16.90 6.14
CA ASP A 257 -17.24 17.36 4.76
C ASP A 257 -15.87 18.00 4.53
N GLN A 258 -14.97 17.92 5.51
CA GLN A 258 -13.70 18.65 5.47
C GLN A 258 -12.49 17.72 5.31
N TRP A 259 -11.54 18.16 4.49
CA TRP A 259 -10.20 17.60 4.53
C TRP A 259 -9.45 18.21 5.70
N ARG A 260 -8.84 17.35 6.51
CA ARG A 260 -7.88 17.80 7.51
C ARG A 260 -6.60 18.22 6.78
N VAL A 261 -6.21 19.49 6.95
CA VAL A 261 -4.98 20.03 6.36
C VAL A 261 -3.86 19.89 7.38
N ILE A 262 -2.84 19.13 7.03
CA ILE A 262 -1.66 18.86 7.85
C ILE A 262 -0.47 19.57 7.18
N PRO A 263 0.06 20.66 7.76
CA PRO A 263 1.26 21.29 7.25
C PRO A 263 2.43 20.32 7.40
N LEU A 264 3.32 20.24 6.39
CA LEU A 264 4.56 19.48 6.50
C LEU A 264 5.55 20.24 7.42
N PRO A 265 6.49 19.54 8.09
CA PRO A 265 7.57 20.19 8.83
C PRO A 265 8.30 21.13 7.87
N LEU A 266 8.22 22.44 8.12
CA LEU A 266 8.88 23.45 7.30
C LEU A 266 10.40 23.29 7.42
N PRO A 267 11.15 23.27 6.31
CA PRO A 267 12.46 23.86 6.32
C PRO A 267 12.33 25.38 6.09
N LEU A 268 13.21 26.13 6.77
CA LEU A 268 13.66 27.46 6.38
C LEU A 268 14.09 27.47 4.87
N PRO A 269 14.32 28.63 4.24
CA PRO A 269 13.95 28.97 2.85
C PRO A 269 14.20 27.89 1.80
N TYR A 270 13.33 27.87 0.78
CA TYR A 270 13.40 27.01 -0.40
C TYR A 270 14.84 26.63 -0.81
N ASN A 271 15.12 25.33 -0.81
CA ASN A 271 16.42 24.79 -1.21
C ASN A 271 16.20 23.73 -2.30
N GLU A 272 16.89 23.89 -3.44
CA GLU A 272 16.73 23.05 -4.62
C GLU A 272 17.28 21.63 -4.44
N ASP A 273 18.14 21.41 -3.44
CA ASP A 273 18.81 20.13 -3.19
C ASP A 273 18.07 19.22 -2.23
N VAL A 274 16.98 19.71 -1.63
CA VAL A 274 16.19 18.92 -0.70
C VAL A 274 15.47 17.77 -1.41
N ARG A 275 15.54 16.57 -0.83
CA ARG A 275 14.87 15.37 -1.33
C ARG A 275 13.92 14.85 -0.26
N ARG A 276 12.68 14.54 -0.65
CA ARG A 276 11.60 14.23 0.29
C ARG A 276 10.90 12.95 -0.10
N CYS A 277 10.26 12.30 0.86
CA CYS A 277 9.20 11.35 0.56
C CYS A 277 8.21 11.27 1.71
N LEU A 278 7.00 10.82 1.40
CA LEU A 278 5.96 10.54 2.39
C LEU A 278 5.62 9.05 2.36
N THR A 279 5.60 8.42 3.53
CA THR A 279 5.48 6.97 3.68
C THR A 279 4.73 6.56 4.93
N THR A 280 4.49 5.26 5.09
CA THR A 280 3.75 4.71 6.24
C THR A 280 4.56 3.63 6.92
N SER A 281 4.48 3.51 8.24
CA SER A 281 5.12 2.41 8.98
C SER A 281 4.43 2.17 10.29
N ARG A 282 4.10 0.91 10.61
CA ARG A 282 3.34 0.51 11.81
C ARG A 282 2.04 1.26 12.01
N GLY A 283 1.54 1.83 10.92
CA GLY A 283 0.39 2.71 10.92
C GLY A 283 0.70 4.19 10.92
N ASP A 284 1.84 4.63 11.43
CA ASP A 284 2.13 6.06 11.43
C ASP A 284 2.45 6.58 10.02
N LEU A 285 2.02 7.82 9.74
CA LEU A 285 2.49 8.58 8.58
C LEU A 285 3.90 9.10 8.89
N ILE A 286 4.84 8.79 8.00
CA ILE A 286 6.26 9.16 8.12
C ILE A 286 6.62 10.11 6.98
N TYR A 287 7.18 11.25 7.33
CA TYR A 287 7.79 12.19 6.40
C TYR A 287 9.31 12.10 6.53
N MET A 288 10.01 12.02 5.40
CA MET A 288 11.48 11.97 5.37
C MET A 288 12.02 13.06 4.48
N GLU A 289 13.12 13.66 4.92
CA GLU A 289 13.84 14.69 4.20
C GLU A 289 15.33 14.40 4.25
N VAL A 290 16.01 14.58 3.13
CA VAL A 290 17.46 14.59 3.00
C VAL A 290 17.85 15.95 2.43
N LEU A 291 18.67 16.70 3.16
CA LEU A 291 19.23 17.98 2.74
C LEU A 291 20.69 18.06 3.17
N SER A 292 21.61 18.38 2.24
CA SER A 292 23.04 18.53 2.53
C SER A 292 23.62 17.35 3.33
N HIS A 293 23.30 16.12 2.91
CA HIS A 293 23.68 14.88 3.59
C HIS A 293 23.18 14.75 5.05
N VAL A 294 22.10 15.44 5.42
CA VAL A 294 21.42 15.28 6.70
C VAL A 294 20.05 14.64 6.47
N LEU A 295 19.83 13.47 7.08
CA LEU A 295 18.56 12.76 7.07
C LEU A 295 17.72 13.13 8.28
N LYS A 296 16.48 13.57 8.03
CA LYS A 296 15.47 13.85 9.04
C LYS A 296 14.25 12.98 8.79
N VAL A 297 13.73 12.38 9.86
CA VAL A 297 12.59 11.45 9.79
C VAL A 297 11.56 11.87 10.83
N TRP A 298 10.41 12.35 10.38
CA TRP A 298 9.30 12.76 11.22
C TRP A 298 8.16 11.76 11.18
N ARG A 299 7.45 11.66 12.29
CA ARG A 299 6.25 10.87 12.47
C ARG A 299 5.08 11.79 12.80
N LEU A 300 3.94 11.59 12.15
CA LEU A 300 2.72 12.31 12.49
C LEU A 300 2.21 11.85 13.87
N LYS A 301 1.83 12.79 14.74
CA LYS A 301 1.14 12.47 16.00
C LYS A 301 -0.35 12.18 15.76
N ASP A 302 -0.87 11.15 16.43
CA ASP A 302 -2.30 10.95 16.60
C ASP A 302 -2.82 11.79 17.79
N ASN A 303 -4.01 12.35 17.58
CA ASN A 303 -4.94 12.97 18.54
C ASN A 303 -4.86 14.49 18.80
N ASN A 304 -6.04 15.10 18.56
CA ASN A 304 -6.57 16.38 19.03
C ASN A 304 -5.63 17.59 18.97
N TYR A 305 -5.73 18.30 17.85
CA TYR A 305 -5.07 19.58 17.65
C TYR A 305 -5.74 20.69 18.46
N SER A 306 -5.17 20.93 19.63
CA SER A 306 -5.14 22.23 20.27
C SER A 306 -3.69 22.66 20.48
N GLY A 307 -2.96 22.91 19.38
CA GLY A 307 -1.67 23.63 19.42
C GLY A 307 -0.53 23.08 18.56
N GLY A 308 -0.24 23.76 17.44
CA GLY A 308 1.12 24.00 16.94
C GLY A 308 1.88 22.90 16.19
N GLU A 309 2.04 21.69 16.73
CA GLU A 309 3.03 20.72 16.21
C GLU A 309 2.43 19.35 15.88
N CYS A 310 2.21 19.12 14.59
CA CYS A 310 1.66 17.87 14.05
C CYS A 310 2.68 16.72 13.96
N TRP A 311 3.96 17.07 13.91
CA TRP A 311 5.03 16.15 13.57
C TRP A 311 6.03 16.04 14.70
N HIS A 312 6.37 14.81 15.08
CA HIS A 312 7.48 14.52 15.96
C HIS A 312 8.67 14.05 15.14
N LEU A 313 9.82 14.71 15.30
CA LEU A 313 11.07 14.15 14.80
C LEU A 313 11.33 12.85 15.56
N SER A 314 11.46 11.75 14.83
CA SER A 314 11.52 10.41 15.42
C SER A 314 12.73 10.20 16.33
N ARG A 315 13.82 10.96 16.10
CA ARG A 315 15.09 11.02 16.86
C ARG A 315 15.80 12.36 16.57
N GLU A 316 17.12 12.40 16.68
CA GLU A 316 17.98 13.49 16.19
C GLU A 316 18.16 13.43 14.67
N GLU A 317 18.58 14.56 14.10
CA GLU A 317 19.03 14.64 12.72
C GLU A 317 20.26 13.76 12.50
N ILE A 318 20.27 12.96 11.43
CA ILE A 318 21.37 12.06 11.14
C ILE A 318 22.25 12.71 10.09
N ASN A 319 23.43 13.16 10.50
CA ASN A 319 24.48 13.52 9.56
C ASN A 319 25.01 12.24 8.91
N MET A 320 24.79 12.08 7.61
CA MET A 320 25.13 10.86 6.88
C MET A 320 26.65 10.63 6.81
N ALA A 321 27.47 11.69 6.86
CA ALA A 321 28.92 11.56 7.00
C ALA A 321 29.34 10.97 8.35
N SER A 322 28.65 11.33 9.43
CA SER A 322 28.95 10.81 10.79
C SER A 322 28.70 9.31 10.95
N VAL A 323 27.91 8.73 10.04
CA VAL A 323 27.59 7.30 10.01
C VAL A 323 28.34 6.55 8.90
N GLY A 324 29.38 7.17 8.34
CA GLY A 324 30.22 6.59 7.28
C GLY A 324 29.52 6.47 5.93
N PHE A 325 28.49 7.27 5.68
CA PHE A 325 27.68 7.23 4.46
C PHE A 325 27.54 8.64 3.86
N ASP A 326 28.66 9.29 3.53
CA ASP A 326 28.67 10.66 3.01
C ASP A 326 28.36 10.74 1.50
N VAL A 327 27.11 10.42 1.14
CA VAL A 327 26.71 10.35 -0.27
C VAL A 327 25.34 10.97 -0.50
N ASP A 328 25.11 11.47 -1.71
CA ASP A 328 23.78 11.92 -2.12
C ASP A 328 22.81 10.75 -2.21
N CYS A 329 21.68 10.90 -1.53
CA CYS A 329 20.65 9.87 -1.50
C CYS A 329 19.23 10.44 -1.59
N PHE A 330 18.35 9.63 -2.17
CA PHE A 330 16.94 9.94 -2.33
C PHE A 330 16.11 9.03 -1.42
N PRO A 331 15.22 9.55 -0.55
CA PRO A 331 14.43 8.70 0.31
C PRO A 331 13.32 7.98 -0.48
N LEU A 332 13.23 6.66 -0.36
CA LEU A 332 12.24 5.84 -1.06
C LEU A 332 11.05 5.47 -0.15
N GLY A 333 11.30 5.19 1.12
CA GLY A 333 10.25 4.79 2.06
C GLY A 333 10.79 4.15 3.33
N ALA A 334 9.89 3.81 4.24
CA ALA A 334 10.21 3.13 5.49
C ALA A 334 9.67 1.70 5.44
N ASN A 335 10.22 0.82 6.27
CA ASN A 335 9.71 -0.53 6.42
C ASN A 335 8.31 -0.49 7.05
N PRO A 336 7.31 -1.19 6.48
CA PRO A 336 5.94 -1.14 6.98
C PRO A 336 5.77 -1.69 8.41
N PHE A 337 6.71 -2.52 8.88
CA PHE A 337 6.67 -3.21 10.17
C PHE A 337 7.71 -2.68 11.17
N ASP A 338 8.64 -1.83 10.76
CA ASP A 338 9.65 -1.24 11.64
C ASP A 338 9.98 0.19 11.21
N SER A 339 9.48 1.16 11.97
CA SER A 339 9.66 2.58 11.70
C SER A 339 11.11 3.05 11.82
N HIS A 340 12.01 2.21 12.33
CA HIS A 340 13.43 2.52 12.39
C HIS A 340 14.22 2.03 11.17
N ILE A 341 13.60 1.29 10.26
CA ILE A 341 14.25 0.84 9.03
C ILE A 341 13.76 1.74 7.89
N VAL A 342 14.71 2.39 7.21
CA VAL A 342 14.45 3.27 6.07
C VAL A 342 15.20 2.79 4.83
N TYR A 343 14.63 3.09 3.68
CA TYR A 343 15.15 2.75 2.36
C TYR A 343 15.49 4.03 1.61
N LEU A 344 16.75 4.15 1.21
CA LEU A 344 17.26 5.29 0.44
C LEU A 344 17.86 4.78 -0.88
N TRP A 345 17.89 5.61 -1.90
CA TRP A 345 18.58 5.35 -3.16
C TRP A 345 19.85 6.17 -3.23
N SER A 346 21.02 5.54 -3.29
CA SER A 346 22.29 6.26 -3.44
C SER A 346 22.52 6.63 -4.90
N LEU A 347 22.72 7.92 -5.18
CA LEU A 347 23.00 8.39 -6.55
C LEU A 347 24.40 7.97 -7.03
N GLN A 348 25.36 7.94 -6.10
CA GLN A 348 26.75 7.59 -6.38
C GLN A 348 26.90 6.08 -6.64
N HIS A 349 26.40 5.25 -5.72
CA HIS A 349 26.46 3.79 -5.86
C HIS A 349 25.44 3.23 -6.84
N LYS A 350 24.44 4.03 -7.25
CA LYS A 350 23.30 3.60 -8.09
C LYS A 350 22.62 2.34 -7.54
N SER A 351 22.49 2.27 -6.22
CA SER A 351 21.95 1.11 -5.50
C SER A 351 21.06 1.53 -4.32
N LEU A 352 20.26 0.58 -3.87
CA LEU A 352 19.44 0.68 -2.66
C LEU A 352 20.33 0.70 -1.41
N VAL A 353 19.93 1.48 -0.43
CA VAL A 353 20.60 1.61 0.86
C VAL A 353 19.59 1.28 1.95
N PHE A 354 19.97 0.37 2.82
CA PHE A 354 19.24 0.01 4.03
C PHE A 354 19.80 0.81 5.19
N GLY A 355 18.97 1.66 5.81
CA GLY A 355 19.33 2.42 7.00
C GLY A 355 18.59 1.91 8.23
N ASP A 356 19.32 1.54 9.28
CA ASP A 356 18.76 1.32 10.61
C ASP A 356 19.01 2.53 11.50
N LEU A 357 17.94 3.28 11.78
CA LEU A 357 17.95 4.50 12.57
C LEU A 357 18.31 4.25 14.06
N ARG A 358 18.22 3.01 14.57
CA ARG A 358 18.63 2.69 15.95
C ARG A 358 20.14 2.51 16.06
N SER A 359 20.71 1.68 15.20
CA SER A 359 22.14 1.39 15.18
C SER A 359 22.96 2.43 14.42
N ARG A 360 22.28 3.37 13.72
CA ARG A 360 22.89 4.37 12.82
C ARG A 360 23.76 3.71 11.75
N LYS A 361 23.38 2.51 11.31
CA LYS A 361 24.12 1.74 10.30
C LYS A 361 23.40 1.85 8.95
N PHE A 362 24.16 2.25 7.93
CA PHE A 362 23.70 2.32 6.55
C PHE A 362 24.48 1.33 5.70
N ILE A 363 23.78 0.46 4.99
CA ILE A 363 24.37 -0.63 4.20
C ILE A 363 23.90 -0.50 2.76
N VAL A 364 24.84 -0.37 1.85
CA VAL A 364 24.56 -0.43 0.41
C VAL A 364 24.21 -1.87 0.05
N HIS A 365 23.06 -2.06 -0.58
CA HIS A 365 22.66 -3.36 -1.09
C HIS A 365 23.59 -3.76 -2.24
N GLN A 366 24.15 -4.95 -2.14
CA GLN A 366 24.80 -5.62 -3.26
C GLN A 366 23.79 -6.61 -3.82
N GLU A 367 23.45 -6.49 -5.11
CA GLU A 367 22.58 -7.47 -5.77
C GLU A 367 23.25 -8.85 -5.67
N SER A 368 22.60 -9.77 -4.96
CA SER A 368 23.01 -11.18 -4.97
C SER A 368 22.61 -11.80 -6.30
N GLU A 369 23.56 -12.42 -7.01
CA GLU A 369 23.33 -13.11 -8.28
C GLU A 369 22.39 -14.33 -8.17
N ASN A 370 22.03 -14.77 -6.94
CA ASN A 370 21.20 -15.96 -6.74
C ASN A 370 20.06 -15.74 -5.72
N PRO A 371 18.83 -15.39 -6.19
CA PRO A 371 17.65 -15.22 -5.32
C PRO A 371 17.17 -16.51 -4.64
N SER A 372 17.74 -17.67 -4.99
CA SER A 372 17.44 -18.98 -4.44
C SER A 372 18.21 -19.34 -3.16
N SER A 373 19.22 -18.55 -2.79
CA SER A 373 20.14 -18.87 -1.69
C SER A 373 19.84 -18.18 -0.35
N CYS A 374 18.91 -17.22 -0.31
CA CYS A 374 18.66 -16.46 0.91
C CYS A 374 17.67 -17.19 1.83
N GLU A 375 18.16 -17.63 2.98
CA GLU A 375 17.35 -18.05 4.12
C GLU A 375 16.50 -16.87 4.60
N GLU A 376 15.17 -17.00 4.54
CA GLU A 376 14.14 -16.02 4.98
C GLU A 376 14.37 -14.53 4.63
N GLY A 377 13.55 -14.00 3.73
CA GLY A 377 13.47 -12.54 3.48
C GLY A 377 14.32 -12.05 2.32
N CYS A 378 14.25 -12.74 1.18
CA CYS A 378 14.84 -12.28 -0.06
C CYS A 378 14.25 -10.92 -0.48
N CYS A 379 15.09 -10.01 -0.95
CA CYS A 379 14.70 -8.72 -1.50
C CYS A 379 15.12 -8.65 -2.97
N VAL A 380 14.19 -8.23 -3.84
CA VAL A 380 14.47 -7.89 -5.23
C VAL A 380 14.39 -6.38 -5.39
N VAL A 381 15.40 -5.79 -6.00
CA VAL A 381 15.49 -4.35 -6.23
C VAL A 381 15.39 -4.08 -7.73
N ASN A 382 14.57 -3.11 -8.12
CA ASN A 382 14.52 -2.61 -9.48
C ASN A 382 15.41 -1.38 -9.58
N THR A 383 16.68 -1.59 -9.90
CA THR A 383 17.69 -0.53 -9.97
C THR A 383 17.40 0.48 -11.08
N LEU A 384 17.00 0.01 -12.27
CA LEU A 384 16.66 0.89 -13.38
C LEU A 384 15.44 1.77 -13.08
N GLY A 385 14.36 1.17 -12.58
CA GLY A 385 13.15 1.88 -12.20
C GLY A 385 13.40 2.89 -11.08
N SER A 386 14.19 2.51 -10.07
CA SER A 386 14.51 3.39 -8.94
C SER A 386 15.38 4.58 -9.37
N LYS A 387 16.30 4.37 -10.30
CA LYS A 387 17.08 5.44 -10.93
C LYS A 387 16.18 6.43 -11.67
N LEU A 388 15.27 5.93 -12.53
CA LEU A 388 14.34 6.77 -13.28
C LEU A 388 13.40 7.54 -12.34
N TYR A 389 12.92 6.88 -11.29
CA TYR A 389 12.10 7.51 -10.25
C TYR A 389 12.83 8.67 -9.58
N ALA A 390 14.06 8.45 -9.11
CA ALA A 390 14.87 9.50 -8.48
C ALA A 390 15.12 10.68 -9.43
N GLN A 391 15.30 10.43 -10.74
CA GLN A 391 15.47 11.49 -11.74
C GLN A 391 14.17 12.29 -11.99
N CYS A 392 13.01 11.62 -12.01
CA CYS A 392 11.73 12.30 -12.21
C CYS A 392 11.28 13.15 -11.02
N TYR A 393 11.70 12.80 -9.79
CA TYR A 393 11.37 13.52 -8.56
C TYR A 393 12.54 14.35 -8.01
N PHE A 394 13.47 14.76 -8.87
CA PHE A 394 14.59 15.62 -8.49
C PHE A 394 14.15 17.08 -8.20
N ASP A 395 12.89 17.42 -8.48
CA ASP A 395 12.27 18.70 -8.09
C ASP A 395 12.16 18.80 -6.57
N ALA A 396 12.79 19.83 -5.99
CA ALA A 396 12.77 20.14 -4.57
C ALA A 396 11.36 20.25 -3.99
N THR A 397 10.39 20.72 -4.77
CA THR A 397 9.01 20.86 -4.30
C THR A 397 8.24 19.54 -4.30
N SER A 398 8.82 18.45 -4.83
CA SER A 398 8.13 17.17 -4.94
C SER A 398 8.22 16.34 -3.67
N VAL A 399 7.10 15.71 -3.27
CA VAL A 399 7.06 14.76 -2.15
C VAL A 399 6.50 13.42 -2.66
N PRO A 400 7.36 12.57 -3.26
CA PRO A 400 6.95 11.28 -3.75
C PRO A 400 6.33 10.36 -2.69
N MET A 401 5.43 9.50 -3.15
CA MET A 401 4.67 8.56 -2.34
C MET A 401 4.62 7.17 -3.02
N LEU A 402 5.71 6.40 -2.96
CA LEU A 402 5.68 4.99 -3.41
C LEU A 402 4.58 4.21 -2.68
N SER A 403 3.77 3.44 -3.41
CA SER A 403 2.66 2.68 -2.80
C SER A 403 3.21 1.45 -2.07
N GLN A 404 2.86 1.28 -0.80
CA GLN A 404 3.24 0.09 -0.03
C GLN A 404 2.20 -1.00 -0.24
N PHE A 405 2.60 -2.10 -0.88
CA PHE A 405 1.78 -3.31 -0.95
C PHE A 405 2.20 -4.28 0.13
N VAL A 406 1.41 -4.36 1.20
CA VAL A 406 1.71 -5.17 2.39
C VAL A 406 0.70 -6.31 2.50
N LEU A 407 1.20 -7.55 2.59
CA LEU A 407 0.32 -8.68 2.88
C LEU A 407 -0.06 -8.67 4.36
N PRO A 408 -1.36 -8.78 4.70
CA PRO A 408 -1.83 -8.78 6.08
C PRO A 408 -1.41 -10.08 6.79
N GLN A 409 -1.69 -10.16 8.09
CA GLN A 409 -1.40 -11.38 8.87
C GLN A 409 -2.39 -12.51 8.57
N TRP A 410 -3.60 -12.16 8.12
CA TRP A 410 -4.62 -13.09 7.66
C TRP A 410 -5.37 -12.47 6.47
N MET A 411 -5.85 -13.29 5.52
CA MET A 411 -6.76 -12.81 4.48
C MET A 411 -8.07 -13.59 4.48
N GLY A 412 -9.16 -12.82 4.54
CA GLY A 412 -10.49 -13.28 4.16
C GLY A 412 -10.75 -13.09 2.66
N PRO A 413 -11.93 -13.52 2.19
CA PRO A 413 -12.35 -13.23 0.84
C PRO A 413 -12.47 -11.72 0.60
N VAL A 414 -12.40 -11.29 -0.67
CA VAL A 414 -12.67 -9.88 -1.02
C VAL A 414 -14.12 -9.56 -0.64
N PRO A 415 -14.40 -8.49 0.14
CA PRO A 415 -15.77 -8.08 0.45
C PRO A 415 -16.60 -7.90 -0.81
N ARG A 416 -17.87 -8.30 -0.76
CA ARG A 416 -18.81 -8.18 -1.87
C ARG A 416 -20.05 -7.43 -1.41
N PRO A 417 -20.66 -6.63 -2.30
CA PRO A 417 -21.97 -6.05 -2.01
C PRO A 417 -23.01 -7.14 -1.78
N PRO A 418 -24.07 -6.86 -1.00
CA PRO A 418 -25.21 -7.75 -0.87
C PRO A 418 -25.81 -7.98 -2.26
N ASN A 419 -26.02 -9.26 -2.60
CA ASN A 419 -26.60 -9.69 -3.88
C ASN A 419 -28.03 -9.20 -4.05
#